data_AF-A0A8X8YF73-F1
#
_entry.id   AF-A0A8X8YF73-F1
#
_cell.length_a   1.000
_cell.length_b   1.000
_cell.length_c   1.000
_cell.angle_alpha   90.00
_cell.angle_beta   90.00
_cell.angle_gamma   90.00
#
_symmetry.space_group_name_H-M   'P 1'
#
loop_
_entity.id
_entity.type
_entity.pdbx_description
1 polymer ?
#
loop_
_entity_poly.entity_id
_entity_poly.type
_entity_poly.pdbx_seq_one_letter_code
_entity_poly.pdbx_strand_id
1 'polypeptide(L)'
;MGHSNIWNSHPKNYGPGSRTCRVCGNPHGIIRKYGLMCCRQCFRSNAKEIGFIKVHYLPYFPLFVKAGVCLKLFWSTVDAWTLRS
;
A
#
# COMPACT_ATOMS: atom_id res chain seq x y z
N MET A 1 -14.30 -11.22 41.24
CA MET A 1 -14.66 -10.66 39.92
C MET A 1 -13.65 -9.63 39.39
N GLY A 2 -12.33 -9.87 39.46
CA GLY A 2 -11.34 -8.87 39.02
C GLY A 2 -11.01 -8.88 37.52
N HIS A 3 -11.26 -9.99 36.82
CA HIS A 3 -10.68 -10.26 35.49
C HIS A 3 -11.40 -9.58 34.30
N SER A 4 -12.60 -9.03 34.50
CA SER A 4 -13.39 -8.41 33.43
C SER A 4 -12.80 -7.08 32.92
N ASN A 5 -12.07 -6.35 33.77
CA ASN A 5 -11.63 -4.98 33.47
C ASN A 5 -10.17 -4.91 32.99
N ILE A 6 -9.47 -6.05 32.94
CA ILE A 6 -8.07 -6.13 32.49
C ILE A 6 -7.99 -6.41 30.98
N TRP A 7 -8.99 -7.07 30.40
CA TRP A 7 -8.99 -7.45 28.99
C TRP A 7 -9.00 -6.23 28.07
N ASN A 8 -7.98 -6.10 27.21
CA ASN A 8 -7.83 -4.98 26.26
C ASN A 8 -7.79 -3.58 26.93
N SER A 9 -7.31 -3.52 28.17
CA SER A 9 -7.17 -2.29 28.95
C SER A 9 -6.20 -1.27 28.34
N HIS A 10 -5.19 -1.71 27.59
CA HIS A 10 -4.23 -0.81 26.94
C HIS A 10 -4.84 -0.15 25.68
N PRO A 11 -4.85 1.19 25.59
CA PRO A 11 -5.37 1.88 24.41
C PRO A 11 -4.51 1.56 23.17
N LYS A 12 -5.17 1.23 22.05
CA LYS A 12 -4.52 0.87 20.77
C LYS A 12 -4.61 2.00 19.75
N ASN A 13 -4.26 3.21 20.17
CA ASN A 13 -4.34 4.41 19.30
C ASN A 13 -3.17 4.47 18.29
N TYR A 14 -2.05 3.81 18.60
CA TYR A 14 -0.83 3.84 17.79
C TYR A 14 -0.14 2.47 17.74
N GLY A 15 0.91 2.36 16.92
CA GLY A 15 1.64 1.10 16.72
C GLY A 15 1.05 0.16 15.65
N PRO A 16 1.67 -0.99 15.41
CA PRO A 16 1.27 -1.92 14.36
C PRO A 16 -0.11 -2.55 14.61
N GLY A 17 -0.46 -2.85 15.86
CA GLY A 17 -1.76 -3.44 16.23
C GLY A 17 -2.95 -2.48 16.26
N SER A 18 -2.72 -1.18 16.04
CA SER A 18 -3.79 -0.18 15.93
C SER A 18 -4.43 -0.13 14.54
N ARG A 19 -3.75 -0.71 13.54
CA ARG A 19 -4.11 -0.56 12.13
C ARG A 19 -4.38 -1.92 11.54
N THR A 20 -5.47 -2.02 10.78
CA THR A 20 -5.86 -3.23 10.06
C THR A 20 -6.09 -2.90 8.60
N CYS A 21 -5.82 -3.87 7.72
CA CYS A 21 -6.16 -3.73 6.32
C CYS A 21 -7.68 -3.64 6.14
N ARG A 22 -8.15 -2.72 5.29
CA ARG A 22 -9.58 -2.54 4.97
C ARG A 22 -10.24 -3.78 4.34
N VAL A 23 -9.49 -4.55 3.54
CA VAL A 23 -10.00 -5.73 2.83
C VAL A 23 -9.83 -7.01 3.66
N CYS A 24 -8.58 -7.34 4.03
CA CYS A 24 -8.25 -8.61 4.66
C CYS A 24 -8.35 -8.61 6.21
N GLY A 25 -8.52 -7.46 6.86
CA GLY A 25 -8.53 -7.34 8.34
C GLY A 25 -7.20 -7.62 9.03
N ASN A 26 -6.20 -8.13 8.30
CA ASN A 26 -4.87 -8.45 8.81
C ASN A 26 -4.09 -7.16 9.15
N PRO A 27 -3.50 -7.02 10.35
CA PRO A 27 -2.63 -5.89 10.70
C PRO A 27 -1.24 -5.95 10.04
N HIS A 28 -0.84 -7.10 9.51
CA HIS A 28 0.49 -7.30 8.94
C HIS A 28 0.61 -6.79 7.50
N GLY A 29 1.79 -6.25 7.15
CA GLY A 29 2.14 -5.91 5.77
C GLY A 29 1.24 -4.85 5.13
N ILE A 30 0.77 -3.88 5.93
CA ILE A 30 -0.13 -2.81 5.48
C ILE A 30 0.64 -1.69 4.76
N ILE A 31 0.19 -1.35 3.56
CA ILE A 31 0.68 -0.21 2.79
C ILE A 31 -0.01 1.06 3.31
N ARG A 32 0.81 1.98 3.82
CA ARG A 32 0.37 3.24 4.44
C ARG A 32 0.49 4.46 3.51
N LYS A 33 1.14 4.29 2.35
CA LYS A 33 1.32 5.36 1.37
C LYS A 33 -0.03 5.72 0.74
N TYR A 34 -0.24 7.00 0.47
CA TYR A 34 -1.43 7.57 -0.18
C TYR A 34 -2.77 7.27 0.52
N GLY A 35 -2.78 6.91 1.80
CA GLY A 35 -4.02 6.69 2.57
C GLY A 35 -4.81 5.41 2.23
N LEU A 36 -4.22 4.48 1.46
CA LEU A 36 -4.89 3.25 1.00
C LEU A 36 -5.22 2.25 2.13
N MET A 37 -4.40 2.17 3.18
CA MET A 37 -4.59 1.29 4.36
C MET A 37 -4.94 -0.16 3.96
N CYS A 38 -4.18 -0.71 3.00
CA CYS A 38 -4.44 -2.03 2.41
C CYS A 38 -3.22 -2.95 2.55
N CYS A 39 -3.42 -4.25 2.77
CA CYS A 39 -2.34 -5.23 2.85
C CYS A 39 -1.70 -5.48 1.47
N ARG A 40 -0.39 -5.77 1.42
CA ARG A 40 0.34 -5.99 0.13
C ARG A 40 -0.30 -7.03 -0.79
N GLN A 41 -0.93 -8.06 -0.22
CA GLN A 41 -1.61 -9.12 -0.98
C GLN A 41 -2.88 -8.58 -1.62
N CYS A 42 -3.73 -7.90 -0.84
CA CYS A 42 -4.94 -7.26 -1.36
C CYS A 42 -4.65 -6.14 -2.34
N PHE A 43 -3.56 -5.38 -2.15
CA PHE A 43 -3.14 -4.38 -3.11
C PHE A 43 -2.83 -5.01 -4.47
N ARG A 44 -2.17 -6.18 -4.51
CA ARG A 44 -1.82 -6.86 -5.76
C ARG A 44 -3.04 -7.37 -6.53
N SER A 45 -4.08 -7.83 -5.83
CA SER A 45 -5.34 -8.26 -6.47
C SER A 45 -6.15 -7.10 -7.04
N ASN A 46 -6.17 -5.95 -6.34
CA ASN A 46 -7.00 -4.79 -6.70
C ASN A 46 -6.23 -3.71 -7.47
N ALA A 47 -4.93 -3.86 -7.72
CA ALA A 47 -4.08 -2.84 -8.34
C ALA A 47 -4.62 -2.35 -9.69
N LYS A 48 -5.17 -3.26 -10.50
CA LYS A 48 -5.73 -2.93 -11.82
C LYS A 48 -6.97 -2.05 -11.72
N GLU A 49 -7.86 -2.32 -10.77
CA GLU A 49 -9.11 -1.58 -10.56
C GLU A 49 -8.86 -0.19 -9.98
N ILE A 50 -7.81 -0.04 -9.17
CA ILE A 50 -7.37 1.27 -8.66
C ILE A 50 -6.69 2.10 -9.78
N GLY A 51 -6.35 1.49 -10.91
CA GLY A 51 -5.71 2.15 -12.05
C GLY A 51 -4.17 2.15 -12.00
N PHE A 52 -3.56 1.29 -11.17
CA PHE A 52 -2.12 1.11 -11.18
C PHE A 52 -1.70 0.21 -12.36
N ILE A 53 -0.84 0.74 -13.23
CA ILE A 53 -0.30 0.04 -14.40
C ILE A 53 1.20 -0.19 -14.17
N LYS A 54 1.65 -1.43 -14.32
CA LYS A 54 3.07 -1.78 -14.26
C LYS A 54 3.76 -1.33 -15.54
N VAL A 55 4.63 -0.34 -15.43
CA VAL A 55 5.47 0.12 -16.55
C VAL A 55 6.69 -0.78 -16.66
N HIS A 56 6.72 -1.64 -17.68
CA HIS A 56 7.94 -2.36 -18.04
C HIS A 56 8.81 -1.43 -18.87
N TYR A 57 9.88 -0.90 -18.29
CA TYR A 57 10.90 -0.19 -19.07
C TYR A 57 11.60 -1.23 -19.95
N LEU A 58 11.18 -1.36 -21.21
CA LEU A 58 12.05 -1.98 -22.21
C LEU A 58 13.27 -1.07 -22.39
N PRO A 59 14.50 -1.60 -22.41
CA PRO A 59 15.71 -0.80 -22.58
C PRO A 59 15.88 -0.19 -23.98
N TYR A 60 14.87 -0.29 -24.86
CA TYR A 60 14.92 0.20 -26.24
C TYR A 60 13.60 0.87 -26.62
N PHE A 61 13.50 2.19 -26.49
CA PHE A 61 13.42 3.15 -27.60
C PHE A 61 13.04 4.56 -27.07
N PRO A 62 13.80 5.62 -27.44
CA PRO A 62 13.45 7.01 -27.15
C PRO A 62 12.49 7.59 -28.21
N LEU A 63 11.86 8.71 -27.87
CA LEU A 63 11.02 9.58 -28.71
C LEU A 63 9.66 9.01 -29.16
N PHE A 64 8.61 9.35 -28.41
CA PHE A 64 7.55 10.17 -29.01
C PHE A 64 6.92 11.05 -27.93
N VAL A 65 7.37 12.29 -27.89
CA VAL A 65 6.71 13.40 -27.21
C VAL A 65 5.31 13.52 -27.79
N LYS A 66 4.29 13.20 -26.99
CA LYS A 66 2.94 13.73 -27.18
C LYS A 66 2.29 14.02 -25.82
N ALA A 67 2.19 15.33 -25.58
CA ALA A 67 1.20 16.02 -24.76
C ALA A 67 1.13 15.67 -23.26
N GLY A 68 1.84 16.49 -22.47
CA GLY A 68 1.33 17.14 -21.27
C GLY A 68 0.38 16.37 -20.36
N VAL A 69 0.93 15.63 -19.40
CA VAL A 69 0.53 15.75 -17.98
C VAL A 69 1.77 15.55 -17.13
N CYS A 70 2.10 16.61 -16.39
CA CYS A 70 3.02 16.65 -15.27
C CYS A 70 2.55 15.73 -14.13
N LEU A 71 2.59 14.39 -14.29
CA LEU A 71 2.51 13.43 -13.18
C LEU A 71 2.77 11.99 -13.63
N LYS A 72 4.01 11.60 -13.94
CA LYS A 72 4.34 10.16 -14.08
C LYS A 72 5.82 9.87 -13.78
N LEU A 73 6.37 10.57 -12.79
CA LEU A 73 7.57 10.15 -12.07
C LEU A 73 7.23 9.69 -10.64
N PHE A 74 6.11 8.97 -10.46
CA PHE A 74 5.70 8.47 -9.14
C PHE A 74 5.76 6.94 -9.01
N TRP A 75 6.25 6.22 -10.03
CA TRP A 75 6.15 4.74 -10.06
C TRP A 75 7.48 3.99 -10.22
N SER A 76 8.63 4.65 -10.02
CA SER A 76 9.93 3.94 -9.96
C SER A 76 10.32 3.57 -8.51
N THR A 77 9.65 4.11 -7.50
CA THR A 77 10.00 3.91 -6.07
C THR A 77 8.94 3.14 -5.27
N VAL A 78 7.81 2.75 -5.87
CA VAL A 78 6.79 1.94 -5.18
C VAL A 78 7.08 0.44 -5.33
N ASP A 79 7.45 -0.03 -6.52
CA ASP A 79 7.79 -1.44 -6.76
C ASP A 79 9.08 -1.87 -6.03
N ALA A 80 10.11 -1.01 -5.99
CA ALA A 80 11.34 -1.27 -5.26
C ALA A 80 11.15 -1.31 -3.72
N TRP A 81 10.08 -0.68 -3.21
CA TRP A 81 9.83 -0.55 -1.77
C TRP A 81 8.73 -1.50 -1.25
N THR A 82 7.82 -2.00 -2.10
CA THR A 82 6.81 -3.00 -1.71
C THR A 82 7.28 -4.45 -1.83
N LEU A 83 8.39 -4.72 -2.53
CA LEU A 83 9.03 -6.05 -2.63
C LEU A 83 10.23 -6.25 -1.68
N ARG A 84 10.68 -5.20 -0.97
CA ARG A 84 11.83 -5.24 -0.04
C ARG A 84 11.41 -5.01 1.42
N SER A 85 10.14 -5.23 1.78
CA SER A 85 9.59 -5.13 3.14
C SER A 85 8.57 -6.23 3.43
#